data_AF-A0A923HAB0-F1
#
_entry.id   AF-A0A923HAB0-F1
#
_cell.length_a   1.000
_cell.length_b   1.000
_cell.length_c   1.000
_cell.angle_alpha   90.00
_cell.angle_beta   90.00
_cell.angle_gamma   90.00
#
_symmetry.space_group_name_H-M   'P 1'
#
loop_
_entity.id
_entity.type
_entity.pdbx_description
1 polymer ?
#
loop_
_entity_poly.entity_id
_entity_poly.type
_entity_poly.pdbx_seq_one_letter_code
_entity_poly.pdbx_strand_id
1 'polypeptide(L)'
;MPEFLTINSVKGLPLSFEGRGEVKGFVFNQIESSKGGFIYEVNSGANMYYEVFKRVINYRFNCVSYPRSKSFGIWAWTFMDLNSAREKFNELGKFKIDNYG
;
A
#
# COMPACT_ATOMS: atom_id res chain seq x y z
N MET A 1 14.41 18.18 33.23
CA MET A 1 14.06 18.43 31.81
C MET A 1 13.09 17.34 31.40
N PRO A 2 11.87 17.64 30.94
CA PRO A 2 10.89 16.60 30.64
C PRO A 2 11.18 15.95 29.29
N GLU A 3 11.02 14.62 29.29
CA GLU A 3 11.14 13.69 28.18
C GLU A 3 10.06 14.01 27.14
N PHE A 4 10.43 14.54 25.97
CA PHE A 4 9.48 14.65 24.86
C PHE A 4 9.19 13.24 24.35
N LEU A 5 8.02 12.71 24.74
CA LEU A 5 7.41 11.50 24.20
C LEU A 5 7.54 11.52 22.67
N THR A 6 8.38 10.62 22.15
CA THR A 6 8.58 10.48 20.72
C THR A 6 7.25 10.09 20.10
N ILE A 7 6.74 10.92 19.19
CA ILE A 7 5.47 10.74 18.51
C ILE A 7 5.43 9.33 17.93
N ASN A 8 4.49 8.49 18.39
CA ASN A 8 4.31 7.11 17.95
C ASN A 8 4.29 7.03 16.41
N SER A 9 5.41 6.64 15.79
CA SER A 9 5.48 6.49 14.34
C SER A 9 4.73 5.21 13.94
N VAL A 10 3.73 5.35 13.06
CA VAL A 10 2.99 4.20 12.52
C VAL A 10 3.96 3.31 11.75
N LYS A 11 3.99 2.00 12.06
CA LYS A 11 4.84 1.04 11.35
C LYS A 11 4.46 0.99 9.86
N GLY A 12 5.41 1.35 8.99
CA GLY A 12 5.25 1.33 7.54
C GLY A 12 5.27 -0.08 6.95
N LEU A 13 4.91 -0.17 5.66
CA LEU A 13 5.05 -1.40 4.89
C LEU A 13 6.51 -1.57 4.42
N PRO A 14 7.03 -2.80 4.36
CA PRO A 14 8.40 -3.07 3.92
C PRO A 14 8.58 -2.77 2.43
N LEU A 15 9.78 -2.31 2.04
CA LEU A 15 10.11 -2.05 0.64
C LEU A 15 10.12 -3.32 -0.21
N SER A 16 10.48 -4.46 0.36
CA SER A 16 10.39 -5.75 -0.32
C SER A 16 10.07 -6.86 0.68
N PHE A 17 9.30 -7.85 0.26
CA PHE A 17 8.99 -9.04 1.05
C PHE A 17 8.55 -10.21 0.18
N GLU A 18 8.72 -11.42 0.73
CA GLU A 18 8.17 -12.63 0.14
C GLU A 18 6.78 -12.94 0.72
N GLY A 19 5.88 -13.33 -0.18
CA GLY A 19 4.55 -13.79 0.15
C GLY A 19 4.58 -15.07 0.98
N ARG A 20 3.52 -15.26 1.77
CA ARG A 20 3.32 -16.45 2.63
C ARG A 20 1.93 -17.02 2.39
N GLY A 21 1.72 -18.28 2.77
CA GLY A 21 0.42 -18.95 2.60
C GLY A 21 0.06 -19.10 1.12
N GLU A 22 -1.10 -18.57 0.73
CA GLU A 22 -1.64 -18.66 -0.65
C GLU A 22 -0.72 -18.04 -1.70
N VAL A 23 0.06 -17.01 -1.33
CA VAL A 23 0.99 -16.30 -2.23
C VAL A 23 2.46 -16.68 -1.94
N LYS A 24 2.70 -17.87 -1.39
CA LYS A 24 4.06 -18.33 -1.11
C LYS A 24 4.89 -18.41 -2.41
N GLY A 25 6.07 -17.80 -2.37
CA GLY A 25 6.97 -17.71 -3.54
C GLY A 25 6.77 -16.46 -4.39
N PHE A 26 5.75 -15.65 -4.09
CA PHE A 26 5.59 -14.35 -4.74
C PHE A 26 6.54 -13.35 -4.09
N VAL A 27 7.15 -12.49 -4.90
CA VAL A 27 8.02 -11.40 -4.43
C VAL A 27 7.31 -10.09 -4.66
N PHE A 28 7.22 -9.29 -3.61
CA PHE A 28 6.55 -7.99 -3.60
C PHE A 28 7.60 -6.90 -3.43
N ASN A 29 7.67 -5.95 -4.35
CA ASN A 29 8.60 -4.82 -4.31
C ASN A 29 7.83 -3.50 -4.37
N GLN A 30 7.99 -2.64 -3.38
CA GLN A 30 7.39 -1.32 -3.37
C GLN A 30 8.09 -0.45 -4.40
N ILE A 31 7.32 0.08 -5.35
CA ILE A 31 7.81 0.98 -6.39
C ILE A 31 7.65 2.42 -5.95
N GLU A 32 6.47 2.77 -5.41
CA GLU A 32 6.14 4.12 -4.97
C GLU A 32 5.27 4.10 -3.72
N SER A 33 5.42 5.12 -2.88
CA SER A 33 4.55 5.35 -1.72
C SER A 33 4.30 6.82 -1.48
N SER A 34 3.13 7.12 -0.93
CA SER A 34 2.72 8.48 -0.57
C SER A 34 1.86 8.49 0.69
N LYS A 35 1.32 9.67 1.01
CA LYS A 35 0.27 9.79 2.04
C LYS A 35 -1.04 9.10 1.62
N GLY A 36 -1.31 9.03 0.32
CA GLY A 36 -2.57 8.49 -0.22
C GLY A 36 -2.56 6.97 -0.43
N GLY A 37 -1.40 6.37 -0.71
CA GLY A 37 -1.33 4.94 -1.03
C GLY A 37 0.06 4.42 -1.36
N PHE A 38 0.08 3.26 -1.99
CA PHE A 38 1.28 2.52 -2.39
C PHE A 38 1.11 1.87 -3.76
N ILE A 39 2.22 1.65 -4.44
CA ILE A 39 2.35 0.76 -5.61
C ILE A 39 3.37 -0.32 -5.25
N TYR A 40 2.97 -1.58 -5.44
CA TYR A 40 3.86 -2.73 -5.37
C TYR A 40 3.91 -3.42 -6.74
N GLU A 41 5.11 -3.75 -7.20
CA GLU A 41 5.31 -4.77 -8.22
C GLU A 41 5.26 -6.15 -7.56
N VAL A 42 4.56 -7.07 -8.19
CA VAL A 42 4.40 -8.45 -7.73
C VAL A 42 4.90 -9.38 -8.81
N ASN A 43 5.90 -10.17 -8.45
CA ASN A 43 6.42 -11.25 -9.28
C ASN A 43 5.93 -12.58 -8.69
N SER A 44 5.02 -13.26 -9.40
CA SER A 44 4.49 -14.56 -8.98
C SER A 44 5.35 -15.76 -9.38
N GLY A 45 6.49 -15.51 -10.05
CA GLY A 45 7.31 -16.52 -10.71
C GLY A 45 6.82 -16.88 -12.12
N ALA A 46 5.55 -16.64 -12.43
CA ALA A 46 4.97 -16.88 -13.76
C ALA A 46 4.59 -15.58 -14.49
N ASN A 47 4.15 -14.58 -13.74
CA ASN A 47 3.71 -13.29 -14.27
C ASN A 47 4.24 -12.15 -13.40
N MET A 48 4.34 -10.97 -14.01
CA MET A 48 4.64 -9.73 -13.31
C MET A 48 3.46 -8.76 -13.48
N TYR A 49 3.03 -8.16 -12.37
CA TYR A 49 1.92 -7.22 -12.34
C TYR A 49 2.10 -6.23 -11.18
N TYR A 50 1.20 -5.27 -11.06
CA TYR A 50 1.25 -4.20 -10.08
C TYR A 50 0.00 -4.18 -9.20
N GLU A 51 0.19 -4.00 -7.91
CA GLU A 51 -0.88 -3.79 -6.94
C GLU A 51 -0.82 -2.35 -6.42
N VAL A 52 -1.94 -1.65 -6.54
CA VAL A 52 -2.09 -0.27 -6.07
C VAL A 52 -3.16 -0.23 -5.01
N PHE A 53 -2.90 0.42 -3.88
CA PHE A 53 -3.87 0.47 -2.79
C PHE A 53 -3.76 1.71 -1.92
N LYS A 54 -4.89 2.09 -1.31
CA LYS A 54 -4.99 3.22 -0.38
C LYS A 54 -4.18 2.96 0.89
N ARG A 55 -3.67 4.01 1.52
CA ARG A 55 -3.02 3.91 2.83
C ARG A 55 -4.09 3.68 3.91
N VAL A 56 -4.12 2.47 4.48
CA VAL A 56 -5.03 2.12 5.59
C VAL A 56 -4.24 1.88 6.86
N ILE A 57 -4.51 2.67 7.90
CA ILE A 57 -3.86 2.53 9.21
C ILE A 57 -4.71 1.62 10.09
N ASN A 58 -4.08 0.57 10.60
CA ASN A 58 -4.66 -0.28 11.62
C ASN A 58 -4.23 0.25 13.00
N TYR A 59 -5.12 1.00 13.64
CA TYR A 59 -4.86 1.62 14.94
C TYR A 59 -4.60 0.61 16.06
N ARG A 60 -5.17 -0.60 15.98
CA ARG A 60 -4.97 -1.65 16.99
C ARG A 60 -3.52 -2.13 17.03
N PHE A 61 -2.85 -2.18 15.88
CA PHE A 61 -1.46 -2.65 15.75
C PHE A 61 -0.48 -1.52 15.39
N ASN A 62 -0.96 -0.27 15.37
CA ASN A 62 -0.22 0.92 14.98
C ASN A 62 0.60 0.73 13.69
N CYS A 63 0.00 0.12 12.65
CA CYS A 63 0.68 -0.20 11.40
C CYS A 63 -0.13 0.13 10.15
N VAL A 64 0.53 0.35 9.03
CA VAL A 64 -0.10 0.39 7.71
C VAL A 64 -0.40 -1.05 7.27
N SER A 65 -1.62 -1.30 6.81
CA SER A 65 -2.05 -2.63 6.36
C SER A 65 -1.83 -2.83 4.87
N TYR A 66 -1.27 -3.98 4.51
CA TYR A 66 -1.32 -4.51 3.15
C TYR A 66 -2.75 -5.04 2.88
N PRO A 67 -3.33 -4.86 1.68
CA PRO A 67 -4.66 -5.34 1.37
C PRO A 67 -4.78 -6.86 1.48
N ARG A 68 -5.95 -7.33 1.92
CA ARG A 68 -6.34 -8.76 1.81
C ARG A 68 -7.09 -8.96 0.50
N SER A 69 -7.24 -10.20 0.03
CA SER A 69 -7.94 -10.52 -1.23
C SER A 69 -9.33 -9.86 -1.34
N LYS A 70 -10.10 -9.81 -0.24
CA LYS A 70 -11.42 -9.13 -0.19
C LYS A 70 -11.40 -7.61 -0.31
N SER A 71 -10.22 -6.98 -0.32
CA SER A 71 -10.03 -5.53 -0.42
C SER A 71 -9.88 -5.06 -1.87
N PHE A 72 -9.55 -5.98 -2.78
CA PHE A 72 -9.43 -5.69 -4.20
C PHE A 72 -10.79 -5.35 -4.78
N GLY A 73 -10.86 -4.22 -5.50
CA GLY A 73 -12.11 -3.60 -5.96
C GLY A 73 -12.72 -2.58 -4.98
N ILE A 74 -12.26 -2.52 -3.73
CA ILE A 74 -12.75 -1.57 -2.71
C ILE A 74 -11.73 -0.44 -2.47
N TRP A 75 -10.53 -0.82 -2.05
CA TRP A 75 -9.43 0.12 -1.76
C TRP A 75 -8.07 -0.35 -2.28
N ALA A 76 -8.06 -1.47 -3.00
CA ALA A 76 -6.91 -2.03 -3.69
C ALA A 76 -7.31 -2.43 -5.12
N TRP A 77 -6.34 -2.42 -6.03
CA TRP A 77 -6.51 -2.72 -7.45
C TRP A 77 -5.26 -3.40 -8.01
N THR A 78 -5.44 -4.16 -9.07
CA THR A 78 -4.37 -4.85 -9.79
C THR A 78 -4.31 -4.34 -11.22
N PHE A 79 -3.09 -4.10 -11.71
CA PHE A 79 -2.82 -3.63 -13.07
C PHE A 79 -1.70 -4.46 -13.67
N MET A 80 -1.76 -4.71 -14.98
CA MET A 80 -0.69 -5.44 -15.68
C MET A 80 0.46 -4.52 -16.10
N ASP A 81 0.21 -3.21 -16.20
CA ASP A 81 1.18 -2.22 -16.61
C ASP A 81 1.39 -1.14 -15.54
N LEU A 82 2.61 -0.61 -15.49
CA LEU A 82 3.01 0.38 -14.49
C LEU A 82 2.35 1.75 -14.71
N ASN A 83 1.98 2.09 -15.94
CA ASN A 83 1.42 3.39 -16.26
C ASN A 83 0.00 3.53 -15.71
N SER A 84 -0.87 2.55 -15.95
CA SER A 84 -2.20 2.49 -15.35
C SER A 84 -2.14 2.37 -13.82
N ALA A 85 -1.15 1.65 -13.29
CA ALA A 85 -0.91 1.64 -11.84
C ALA A 85 -0.60 3.03 -11.27
N ARG A 86 0.27 3.80 -11.95
CA ARG A 86 0.62 5.17 -11.58
C ARG A 86 -0.54 6.14 -11.72
N GLU A 87 -1.34 6.00 -12.78
CA GLU A 87 -2.58 6.78 -12.95
C GLU A 87 -3.49 6.58 -11.74
N LYS A 88 -3.72 5.32 -11.34
CA LYS A 88 -4.54 5.03 -10.17
C LYS A 88 -3.94 5.58 -8.89
N PHE A 89 -2.63 5.41 -8.68
CA PHE A 89 -1.93 5.93 -7.51
C PHE A 89 -2.01 7.46 -7.41
N ASN A 90 -1.89 8.16 -8.54
CA ASN A 90 -2.05 9.60 -8.61
C ASN A 90 -3.47 10.05 -8.26
N GLU A 91 -4.50 9.30 -8.66
CA GLU A 91 -5.88 9.54 -8.19
C GLU A 91 -5.98 9.43 -6.67
N LEU A 92 -5.33 8.44 -6.04
CA LEU A 92 -5.33 8.28 -4.59
C LEU A 92 -4.68 9.47 -3.87
N GLY A 93 -3.63 10.05 -4.46
CA GLY A 93 -2.96 11.25 -3.94
C GLY A 93 -3.73 12.55 -4.17
N LYS A 94 -4.65 12.58 -5.14
CA LYS A 94 -5.45 13.76 -5.51
C LYS A 94 -6.70 13.96 -4.67
N PHE A 95 -7.07 13.03 -3.78
CA PHE A 95 -8.14 13.24 -2.80
C PHE A 95 -7.71 14.31 -1.78
N LYS A 96 -7.93 15.57 -2.17
CA LYS A 96 -7.89 16.75 -1.31
C LYS A 96 -9.06 16.67 -0.33
N ILE A 97 -8.76 17.13 0.88
CA ILE A 97 -9.66 17.45 1.98
C ILE A 97 -11.02 17.93 1.43
N ASP A 98 -12.06 17.13 1.62
CA ASP A 98 -13.43 17.60 1.45
C ASP A 98 -13.65 18.65 2.55
N ASN A 99 -13.57 19.93 2.17
CA ASN A 99 -14.08 21.02 2.98
C ASN A 99 -15.59 20.81 3.06
N TYR A 100 -16.09 20.29 4.18
CA TYR A 100 -17.48 20.44 4.55
C TYR A 100 -17.72 21.94 4.79
N GLY A 101 -18.34 22.61 3.81
CA GLY A 101 -18.96 23.92 3.97
C GLY A 101 -20.41 23.77 4.40
#